data_AF-Q71VC6-F1
#
_entry.id   AF-Q71VC6-F1
#
_cell.length_a   1.000
_cell.length_b   1.000
_cell.length_c   1.000
_cell.angle_alpha   90.00
_cell.angle_beta   90.00
_cell.angle_gamma   90.00
#
_symmetry.space_group_name_H-M   'P 1'
#
loop_
_entity.id
_entity.type
_entity.pdbx_description
1 polymer ?
#
loop_
_entity_poly.entity_id
_entity_poly.type
_entity_poly.pdbx_seq_one_letter_code
_entity_poly.pdbx_strand_id
1 'polypeptide(L)' 'MTKTEKKSFHQSLAEWKLFIYNPSSGEFLGRTSKSW' A
#
# COMPACT_ATOMS: atom_id res chain seq x y z
N MET A 1 -0.71 19.96 18.97
CA MET A 1 0.08 18.91 18.29
C MET A 1 -0.57 17.57 18.56
N THR A 2 -1.31 17.06 17.58
CA THR A 2 -1.90 15.71 17.63
C THR A 2 -0.78 14.70 17.75
N LYS A 3 -0.82 13.86 18.79
CA LYS A 3 0.11 12.75 18.98
C LYS A 3 0.08 11.90 17.72
N THR A 4 1.16 11.93 16.93
CA THR A 4 1.31 11.02 15.80
C THR A 4 1.40 9.61 16.38
N GLU A 5 0.28 8.88 16.34
CA GLU A 5 0.28 7.46 16.67
C GLU A 5 1.32 6.79 15.77
N LYS A 6 2.39 6.31 16.40
CA LYS A 6 3.48 5.66 15.71
C LYS A 6 2.93 4.33 15.19
N LYS A 7 2.49 4.31 13.93
CA LYS A 7 2.06 3.06 13.27
C LYS A 7 3.14 2.01 13.48
N SER A 8 2.73 0.81 13.90
CA SER A 8 3.70 -0.26 14.14
C SER A 8 4.41 -0.59 12.83
N PHE A 9 5.67 -1.01 12.91
CA PHE A 9 6.48 -1.36 11.74
C PHE A 9 5.77 -2.38 10.82
N HIS A 10 5.06 -3.35 11.40
CA HIS A 10 4.30 -4.34 10.65
C HIS A 10 3.10 -3.74 9.89
N GLN A 11 2.40 -2.76 10.47
CA GLN A 11 1.32 -2.05 9.79
C GLN A 11 1.88 -1.25 8.61
N SER A 12 2.96 -0.49 8.83
CA SER A 12 3.62 0.26 7.76
C SER A 12 4.09 -0.67 6.64
N LEU A 13 4.68 -1.82 6.98
CA LEU A 13 5.15 -2.80 5.99
C LEU A 13 3.99 -3.44 5.20
N ALA A 14 2.84 -3.68 5.85
CA ALA A 14 1.65 -4.15 5.17
C ALA A 14 1.09 -3.09 4.19
N GLU A 15 1.05 -1.82 4.59
CA GLU A 15 0.63 -0.71 3.72
C GLU A 15 1.57 -0.54 2.52
N TRP A 16 2.89 -0.65 2.72
CA TRP A 16 3.87 -0.61 1.63
C TRP A 16 3.70 -1.74 0.63
N LYS A 17 3.36 -2.95 1.09
CA LYS A 17 3.08 -4.09 0.19
C LYS A 17 1.84 -3.83 -0.66
N LEU A 18 0.77 -3.30 -0.07
CA LEU A 18 -0.47 -2.97 -0.79
C LEU A 18 -0.28 -1.83 -1.79
N PHE A 19 0.59 -0.87 -1.48
CA PHE A 19 0.97 0.20 -2.41
C PHE A 19 1.66 -0.34 -3.67
N ILE A 20 2.54 -1.33 -3.51
CA ILE A 20 3.24 -1.95 -4.64
C ILE A 20 2.29 -2.83 -5.45
N TYR A 21 1.55 -3.69 -4.77
CA TYR A 21 0.64 -4.64 -5.40
C TYR A 21 -0.66 -4.75 -4.63
N ASN A 22 -1.75 -4.42 -5.31
CA ASN A 22 -3.10 -4.64 -4.80
C ASN A 22 -3.70 -5.89 -5.46
N PRO A 23 -3.74 -7.05 -4.76
CA PRO A 23 -4.32 -8.27 -5.33
C PRO A 23 -5.82 -8.17 -5.58
N SER A 24 -6.54 -7.28 -4.88
CA SER A 24 -7.99 -7.14 -5.05
C SER A 24 -8.36 -6.51 -6.40
N SER A 25 -7.54 -5.58 -6.90
CA SER A 25 -7.71 -4.93 -8.21
C SER A 25 -6.79 -5.50 -9.28
N GLY A 26 -5.76 -6.25 -8.90
CA GLY A 26 -4.69 -6.69 -9.80
C GLY A 26 -3.76 -5.54 -10.22
N GLU A 27 -3.76 -4.43 -9.48
CA GLU A 27 -2.92 -3.27 -9.79
C GLU A 27 -1.50 -3.46 -9.27
N PHE A 28 -0.53 -3.12 -10.11
CA PHE A 28 0.87 -2.96 -9.75
C PHE A 28 1.23 -1.48 -9.89
N LEU A 29 1.66 -0.85 -8.79
CA LEU A 29 1.95 0.59 -8.71
C LEU A 29 0.81 1.47 -9.24
N GLY A 30 -0.44 1.10 -8.94
CA GLY A 30 -1.64 1.83 -9.38
C GLY A 30 -1.93 1.69 -10.89
N ARG A 31 -1.33 0.71 -11.56
CA ARG A 31 -1.60 0.39 -12.97
C ARG A 31 -2.03 -1.04 -13.12
N THR A 32 -2.95 -1.28 -14.05
CA THR A 32 -3.32 -2.63 -14.48
C THR A 32 -2.59 -2.96 -15.79
N SER A 33 -2.50 -4.24 -16.13
CA SER A 33 -1.88 -4.69 -17.40
C SER A 33 -2.55 -4.09 -18.65
N LYS A 34 -3.80 -3.63 -18.53
CA LYS A 34 -4.54 -3.00 -19.63
C LYS A 34 -4.17 -1.54 -19.87
N SER A 35 -3.57 -0.87 -18.87
CA SER A 35 -3.19 0.55 -18.91
C SER A 35 -1.68 0.75 -19.09
N TRP A 36 -0.97 -0.30 -19.48
CA TRP A 36 0.47 -0.26 -19.66
C TRP A 36 0.85 0.01 -21.12
#